data_AF-A0A8J4RZZ8-F1
#
_entry.id   AF-A0A8J4RZZ8-F1
#
_cell.length_a   1.000
_cell.length_b   1.000
_cell.length_c   1.000
_cell.angle_alpha   90.00
_cell.angle_beta   90.00
_cell.angle_gamma   90.00
#
_symmetry.space_group_name_H-M   'P 1'
#
loop_
_entity.id
_entity.type
_entity.pdbx_description
1 polymer ?
#
loop_
_entity_poly.entity_id
_entity_poly.type
_entity_poly.pdbx_seq_one_letter_code
_entity_poly.pdbx_strand_id
1 'polypeptide(L)'
;MAPLSSTPDPAVEAAPMLAESLPMNDVFDKTENGYAGMTDTPKVNSIVPVERKGLYRFTVNSVHLRECFAEFLGTFVMIVFGMGVNNQVTNSQDANGTWLSINMCWGIGVLIGVYCSEGISGANLNTAVTFAHCVYGRLPWWKAPGYMISQLLGAFIGAFVIYVMQYQNLNVIDPN
;
A
#
# COMPACT_ATOMS: atom_id res chain seq x y z
N MET A 1 -26.36 -61.97 -7.09
CA MET A 1 -25.48 -61.02 -7.79
C MET A 1 -25.81 -61.11 -9.27
N ALA A 2 -26.65 -60.20 -9.78
CA ALA A 2 -26.92 -60.07 -11.21
C ALA A 2 -26.08 -58.90 -11.76
N PRO A 3 -25.42 -59.06 -12.92
CA PRO A 3 -24.54 -58.04 -13.49
C PRO A 3 -25.34 -56.92 -14.18
N LEU A 4 -24.78 -55.70 -14.13
CA LEU A 4 -25.36 -54.45 -14.64
C LEU A 4 -25.47 -54.45 -16.18
N SER A 5 -26.59 -53.91 -16.67
CA SER A 5 -26.87 -53.71 -18.10
C SER A 5 -26.00 -52.59 -18.68
N SER A 6 -25.25 -52.92 -19.72
CA SER A 6 -24.49 -51.98 -20.55
C SER A 6 -25.40 -51.28 -21.55
N THR A 7 -25.75 -50.02 -21.30
CA THR A 7 -26.18 -49.08 -22.33
C THR A 7 -25.25 -47.86 -22.28
N PRO A 8 -24.66 -47.42 -23.41
CA PRO A 8 -23.84 -46.22 -23.45
C PRO A 8 -24.74 -44.98 -23.28
N ASP A 9 -24.49 -44.16 -22.26
CA ASP A 9 -25.14 -42.85 -22.12
C ASP A 9 -24.66 -41.92 -23.25
N PRO A 10 -25.55 -41.44 -24.13
CA PRO A 10 -25.19 -40.52 -25.19
C PRO A 10 -25.39 -39.08 -24.72
N ALA A 11 -24.49 -38.56 -23.87
CA ALA A 11 -24.44 -37.10 -23.58
C ALA A 11 -23.17 -36.62 -22.84
N VAL A 12 -22.07 -37.39 -22.79
CA VAL A 12 -20.79 -36.84 -22.30
C VAL A 12 -20.07 -36.17 -23.48
N GLU A 13 -20.69 -35.12 -24.00
CA GLU A 13 -20.02 -34.17 -24.89
C GLU A 13 -19.38 -33.10 -24.00
N ALA A 14 -18.07 -32.95 -24.15
CA ALA A 14 -17.25 -32.03 -23.38
C ALA A 14 -17.72 -30.58 -23.57
N ALA A 15 -18.56 -30.10 -22.64
CA ALA A 15 -18.94 -28.69 -22.59
C ALA A 15 -17.72 -27.85 -22.18
N PRO A 16 -17.40 -26.76 -22.90
CA PRO A 16 -16.29 -25.88 -22.54
C PRO A 16 -16.57 -25.26 -21.17
N MET A 17 -15.55 -25.20 -20.31
CA MET A 17 -15.60 -24.48 -19.03
C MET A 17 -15.68 -22.96 -19.26
N LEU A 18 -16.80 -22.49 -19.78
CA LEU A 18 -17.21 -21.10 -19.67
C LEU A 18 -17.75 -20.93 -18.26
N ALA A 19 -16.97 -20.24 -17.42
CA ALA A 19 -17.41 -19.74 -16.13
C ALA A 19 -18.55 -18.73 -16.37
N GLU A 20 -19.76 -19.23 -16.52
CA GLU A 20 -20.96 -18.42 -16.40
C GLU A 20 -21.12 -18.14 -14.90
N SER A 21 -20.73 -16.95 -14.47
CA SER A 21 -20.92 -16.48 -13.11
C SER A 21 -22.42 -16.45 -12.82
N LEU A 22 -22.92 -17.50 -12.16
CA LEU A 22 -24.30 -17.56 -11.70
C LEU A 22 -24.62 -16.26 -10.95
N PRO A 23 -25.79 -15.63 -11.20
CA PRO A 23 -26.16 -14.41 -10.49
C PRO A 23 -26.16 -14.69 -8.99
N MET A 24 -25.38 -13.92 -8.23
CA MET A 24 -25.24 -14.03 -6.78
C MET A 24 -26.61 -13.90 -6.12
N ASN A 25 -27.23 -15.03 -5.80
CA ASN A 25 -28.50 -15.08 -5.09
C ASN A 25 -28.21 -15.06 -3.59
N ASP A 26 -28.00 -13.84 -3.08
CA ASP A 26 -27.67 -13.54 -1.67
C ASP A 26 -28.55 -14.29 -0.66
N VAL A 27 -29.82 -14.57 -0.98
CA VAL A 27 -30.74 -15.24 -0.07
C VAL A 27 -30.39 -16.71 0.11
N PHE A 28 -30.07 -17.42 -0.98
CA PHE A 28 -29.75 -18.85 -0.95
C PHE A 28 -28.41 -19.09 -0.25
N ASP A 29 -27.40 -18.27 -0.58
CA ASP A 29 -26.05 -18.36 0.00
C ASP A 29 -26.05 -18.06 1.52
N LYS A 30 -26.86 -17.10 1.97
CA LYS A 30 -27.01 -16.81 3.42
C LYS A 30 -27.71 -17.92 4.19
N THR A 31 -28.64 -18.65 3.57
CA THR A 31 -29.30 -19.80 4.20
C THR A 31 -28.40 -21.03 4.29
N GLU A 32 -27.58 -21.30 3.27
CA GLU A 32 -26.64 -22.43 3.27
C GLU A 32 -25.50 -22.22 4.28
N ASN A 33 -24.97 -20.99 4.35
CA ASN A 33 -23.83 -20.65 5.20
C ASN A 33 -24.21 -20.24 6.64
N GLY A 34 -25.47 -20.39 7.03
CA GLY A 34 -25.92 -20.16 8.42
C GLY A 34 -25.97 -18.69 8.86
N TYR A 35 -25.89 -17.73 7.93
CA TYR A 35 -25.92 -16.29 8.19
C TYR A 35 -27.32 -15.67 8.08
N ALA A 36 -28.37 -16.48 8.12
CA ALA A 36 -29.77 -16.08 7.91
C ALA A 36 -30.28 -14.95 8.84
N GLY A 37 -29.59 -14.66 9.95
CA GLY A 37 -29.93 -13.57 10.88
C GLY A 37 -29.19 -12.24 10.63
N MET A 38 -28.27 -12.18 9.68
CA MET A 38 -27.53 -10.95 9.35
C MET A 38 -28.43 -10.06 8.48
N THR A 39 -28.72 -8.84 8.92
CA THR A 39 -29.43 -7.84 8.10
C THR A 39 -28.72 -7.68 6.77
N ASP A 40 -29.49 -7.54 5.69
CA ASP A 40 -28.97 -7.50 4.32
C ASP A 40 -27.69 -6.68 4.21
N THR A 41 -26.62 -7.32 3.74
CA THR A 41 -25.42 -6.63 3.25
C THR A 41 -25.91 -5.53 2.30
N PRO A 42 -25.61 -4.25 2.55
CA PRO A 42 -26.10 -3.17 1.71
C PRO A 42 -25.54 -3.40 0.32
N LYS A 43 -26.43 -3.85 -0.58
CA LYS A 43 -26.13 -3.94 -2.01
C LYS A 43 -25.61 -2.58 -2.43
N VAL A 44 -24.46 -2.56 -3.11
CA VAL A 44 -23.82 -1.38 -3.70
C VAL A 44 -24.69 -0.86 -4.84
N ASN A 45 -25.91 -0.44 -4.50
CA ASN A 45 -26.93 0.16 -5.34
C ASN A 45 -27.76 1.17 -4.53
N SER A 46 -27.52 1.31 -3.22
CA SER A 46 -28.03 2.45 -2.47
C SER A 46 -27.11 3.65 -2.74
N ILE A 47 -27.52 4.47 -3.71
CA ILE A 47 -27.08 5.86 -3.84
C ILE A 47 -27.61 6.60 -2.61
N VAL A 48 -27.00 6.35 -1.45
CA VAL A 48 -27.16 7.21 -0.29
C VAL A 48 -26.05 8.23 -0.42
N PRO A 49 -26.35 9.50 -0.76
CA PRO A 49 -25.35 10.54 -0.63
C PRO A 49 -25.02 10.59 0.86
N VAL A 50 -23.87 10.04 1.24
CA VAL A 50 -23.33 10.22 2.59
C VAL A 50 -23.05 11.71 2.70
N GLU A 51 -24.02 12.46 3.24
CA GLU A 51 -23.89 13.87 3.51
C GLU A 51 -22.81 14.04 4.59
N ARG A 52 -21.55 14.13 4.16
CA ARG A 52 -20.41 14.47 5.02
C ARG A 52 -20.49 15.95 5.39
N LYS A 53 -21.47 16.32 6.19
CA LYS A 53 -21.50 17.58 6.92
C LYS A 53 -20.39 17.53 7.97
N GLY A 54 -19.26 18.22 7.76
CA GLY A 54 -18.45 18.62 8.93
C GLY A 54 -16.99 19.03 8.78
N LEU A 55 -16.25 18.76 7.70
CA LEU A 55 -14.83 19.19 7.58
C LEU A 55 -14.43 19.55 6.15
N TYR A 56 -15.02 20.62 5.61
CA TYR A 56 -14.86 21.04 4.20
C TYR A 56 -13.72 22.03 3.96
N ARG A 57 -12.92 22.43 4.98
CA ARG A 57 -11.91 23.49 4.79
C ARG A 57 -10.54 23.00 4.29
N PHE A 58 -10.20 21.73 4.52
CA PHE A 58 -8.92 21.14 4.12
C PHE A 58 -9.05 19.82 3.34
N THR A 59 -10.25 19.49 2.85
CA THR A 59 -10.41 18.31 1.99
C THR A 59 -9.80 18.61 0.63
N VAL A 60 -8.71 17.91 0.32
CA VAL A 60 -8.12 17.94 -1.02
C VAL A 60 -9.07 17.24 -1.98
N ASN A 61 -9.72 18.01 -2.87
CA ASN A 61 -10.70 17.48 -3.82
C ASN A 61 -10.05 16.61 -4.92
N SER A 62 -8.74 16.77 -5.18
CA SER A 62 -8.01 15.97 -6.17
C SER A 62 -7.46 14.68 -5.57
N VAL A 63 -7.88 13.54 -6.12
CA VAL A 63 -7.39 12.21 -5.74
C VAL A 63 -5.87 12.11 -5.94
N HIS A 64 -5.34 12.70 -7.02
CA HIS A 64 -3.90 12.64 -7.33
C HIS A 64 -3.06 13.41 -6.31
N LEU A 65 -3.55 14.56 -5.84
CA LEU A 65 -2.79 15.34 -4.86
C LEU A 65 -2.74 14.61 -3.51
N ARG A 66 -3.82 13.90 -3.13
CA ARG A 66 -3.83 13.03 -1.95
C ARG A 66 -2.85 11.87 -2.08
N GLU A 67 -2.78 11.25 -3.25
CA GLU A 67 -1.80 10.21 -3.58
C GLU A 67 -0.36 10.75 -3.44
N CYS A 68 -0.05 11.91 -4.02
CA CYS A 68 1.27 12.54 -3.89
C CYS A 68 1.64 12.90 -2.44
N PHE A 69 0.68 13.39 -1.64
CA PHE A 69 0.94 13.66 -0.22
C PHE A 69 1.20 12.38 0.59
N ALA A 70 0.50 11.29 0.27
CA ALA A 70 0.72 10.01 0.92
C ALA A 70 2.12 9.43 0.58
N GLU A 71 2.53 9.53 -0.69
CA GLU A 71 3.87 9.14 -1.14
C GLU A 71 4.95 10.01 -0.49
N PHE A 72 4.76 11.33 -0.46
CA PHE A 72 5.64 12.25 0.24
C PHE A 72 5.83 11.86 1.72
N LEU A 73 4.73 11.66 2.45
CA LEU A 73 4.75 11.35 3.88
C LEU A 73 5.40 9.99 4.13
N GLY A 74 5.05 8.97 3.34
CA GLY A 74 5.62 7.65 3.45
C GLY A 74 7.13 7.64 3.20
N THR A 75 7.59 8.30 2.13
CA THR A 75 9.03 8.41 1.82
C THR A 75 9.77 9.24 2.87
N PHE A 76 9.15 10.31 3.37
CA PHE A 76 9.70 11.10 4.48
C PHE A 76 9.95 10.24 5.72
N VAL A 77 8.94 9.49 6.17
CA VAL A 77 9.06 8.63 7.35
C VAL A 77 10.12 7.55 7.14
N MET A 78 10.09 6.86 6.00
CA MET A 78 11.08 5.84 5.64
C MET A 78 12.52 6.39 5.72
N ILE A 79 12.76 7.58 5.16
CA ILE A 79 14.09 8.21 5.13
C ILE A 79 14.52 8.71 6.50
N VAL A 80 13.61 9.26 7.32
CA VAL A 80 13.94 9.69 8.69
C VAL A 80 14.43 8.49 9.52
N PHE A 81 13.74 7.35 9.46
CA PHE A 81 14.19 6.16 10.18
C PHE A 81 15.46 5.56 9.59
N GLY A 82 15.56 5.43 8.26
CA GLY A 82 16.70 4.84 7.58
C GLY A 82 17.99 5.65 7.72
N MET A 83 17.93 6.97 7.53
CA MET A 83 19.08 7.85 7.72
C MET A 83 19.40 8.05 9.20
N GLY A 84 18.40 8.06 10.08
CA GLY A 84 18.58 8.19 11.52
C GLY A 84 19.42 7.06 12.11
N VAL A 85 19.13 5.80 11.78
CA VAL A 85 19.94 4.66 12.25
C VAL A 85 21.36 4.69 11.67
N ASN A 86 21.50 5.08 10.39
CA ASN A 86 22.81 5.14 9.75
C ASN A 86 23.72 6.15 10.47
N ASN A 87 23.16 7.30 10.81
CA ASN A 87 23.84 8.35 11.53
C ASN A 87 24.16 7.97 12.99
N GLN A 88 23.23 7.29 13.67
CA GLN A 88 23.47 6.78 15.03
C GLN A 88 24.67 5.83 15.06
N VAL A 89 24.74 4.87 14.13
CA VAL A 89 25.84 3.90 14.07
C VAL A 89 27.14 4.58 13.71
N THR A 90 27.17 5.39 12.65
CA THR A 90 28.41 6.06 12.18
C THR A 90 28.96 7.07 13.19
N ASN A 91 28.12 7.93 13.78
CA ASN A 91 28.58 8.92 14.77
C ASN A 91 29.07 8.25 16.06
N SER A 92 28.52 7.10 16.42
CA SER A 92 28.94 6.37 17.62
C SER A 92 30.17 5.48 17.43
N GLN A 93 30.78 5.45 16.23
CA GLN A 93 31.87 4.52 15.88
C GLN A 93 31.51 3.06 16.21
N ASP A 94 30.32 2.63 15.80
CA ASP A 94 29.75 1.29 16.05
C ASP A 94 29.53 0.92 17.53
N ALA A 95 29.62 1.89 18.46
CA ALA A 95 29.38 1.63 19.89
C ALA A 95 27.89 1.51 20.24
N ASN A 96 27.02 2.26 19.56
CA ASN A 96 25.57 2.31 19.84
C ASN A 96 24.71 1.52 18.82
N GLY A 97 25.35 0.80 17.90
CA GLY A 97 24.66 -0.07 16.95
C GLY A 97 25.60 -0.76 16.00
N THR A 98 25.16 -1.89 15.44
CA THR A 98 25.93 -2.69 14.48
C THR A 98 25.23 -2.72 13.13
N TRP A 99 25.87 -3.32 12.14
CA TRP A 99 25.27 -3.53 10.81
C TRP A 99 23.87 -4.18 10.86
N LEU A 100 23.61 -5.08 11.82
CA LEU A 100 22.29 -5.68 11.99
C LEU A 100 21.22 -4.65 12.37
N SER A 101 21.56 -3.68 13.21
CA SER A 101 20.63 -2.62 13.62
C SER A 101 20.21 -1.73 12.44
N ILE A 102 21.14 -1.42 11.53
CA ILE A 102 20.86 -0.66 10.31
C ILE A 102 19.83 -1.39 9.45
N ASN A 103 20.04 -2.68 9.18
CA ASN A 103 19.13 -3.48 8.37
C ASN A 103 17.74 -3.61 9.00
N MET A 104 17.69 -3.87 10.32
CA MET A 104 16.42 -3.97 11.05
C MET A 104 15.65 -2.66 11.03
N CYS A 105 16.32 -1.53 11.31
CA CYS A 105 15.67 -0.22 11.27
C CYS A 105 15.25 0.20 9.86
N TRP A 106 16.00 -0.14 8.82
CA TRP A 106 15.55 0.08 7.43
C TRP A 106 14.30 -0.74 7.12
N GLY A 107 14.26 -2.02 7.50
CA GLY A 107 13.07 -2.86 7.31
C GLY A 107 11.85 -2.33 8.04
N ILE A 108 12.01 -1.90 9.30
CA ILE A 108 10.94 -1.29 10.10
C ILE A 108 10.53 0.07 9.51
N GLY A 109 11.49 0.89 9.08
CA GLY A 109 11.24 2.19 8.46
C GLY A 109 10.41 2.07 7.18
N VAL A 110 10.72 1.09 6.33
CA VAL A 110 9.92 0.76 5.14
C VAL A 110 8.53 0.30 5.54
N LEU A 111 8.40 -0.62 6.52
CA LEU A 111 7.10 -1.11 7.00
C LEU A 111 6.19 0.06 7.45
N ILE A 112 6.71 0.97 8.26
CA ILE A 112 5.97 2.13 8.75
C ILE A 112 5.61 3.06 7.58
N GLY A 113 6.56 3.31 6.66
CA GLY A 113 6.32 4.11 5.46
C GLY A 113 5.20 3.54 4.58
N VAL A 114 5.15 2.21 4.42
CA VAL A 114 4.08 1.50 3.69
C VAL A 114 2.77 1.67 4.43
N TYR A 115 2.73 1.41 5.74
CA TYR A 115 1.53 1.55 6.54
C TYR A 115 0.91 2.96 6.47
N CYS A 116 1.75 4.00 6.38
CA CYS A 116 1.30 5.38 6.22
C CYS A 116 0.69 5.70 4.84
N SER A 117 1.10 5.00 3.78
CA SER A 117 0.83 5.39 2.38
C SER A 117 -0.03 4.39 1.59
N GLU A 118 -0.14 3.15 2.07
CA GLU A 118 -0.81 2.03 1.39
C GLU A 118 -2.29 2.32 1.13
N GLY A 119 -3.02 2.81 2.13
CA GLY A 119 -4.46 3.05 2.02
C GLY A 119 -4.89 4.20 1.10
N ILE A 120 -3.95 4.98 0.57
CA ILE A 120 -4.24 6.16 -0.28
C ILE A 120 -3.58 6.04 -1.65
N SER A 121 -2.29 5.72 -1.70
CA SER A 121 -1.46 5.79 -2.93
C SER A 121 -1.04 4.43 -3.47
N GLY A 122 -1.16 3.36 -2.68
CA GLY A 122 -0.60 2.04 -2.96
C GLY A 122 0.86 1.86 -2.51
N ALA A 123 1.41 2.82 -1.76
CA ALA A 123 2.73 2.76 -1.11
C ALA A 123 3.90 2.42 -2.04
N ASN A 124 4.12 3.21 -3.10
CA ASN A 124 5.29 2.98 -3.95
C ASN A 124 6.59 3.39 -3.26
N LEU A 125 6.58 4.53 -2.55
CA LEU A 125 7.63 5.09 -1.69
C LEU A 125 8.99 5.36 -2.37
N ASN A 126 9.13 4.92 -3.61
CA ASN A 126 10.37 4.83 -4.35
C ASN A 126 10.07 5.01 -5.84
N THR A 127 10.83 5.91 -6.45
CA THR A 127 10.77 6.26 -7.87
C THR A 127 10.92 5.03 -8.78
N ALA A 128 11.78 4.07 -8.40
CA ALA A 128 12.00 2.83 -9.16
C ALA A 128 10.78 1.90 -9.10
N VAL A 129 10.10 1.83 -7.95
CA VAL A 129 8.87 1.04 -7.78
C VAL A 129 7.73 1.68 -8.56
N THR A 130 7.59 3.01 -8.50
CA THR A 130 6.65 3.77 -9.33
C THR A 130 6.89 3.50 -10.82
N PHE A 131 8.15 3.52 -11.26
CA PHE A 131 8.50 3.21 -12.64
C PHE A 131 8.14 1.77 -13.03
N ALA A 132 8.46 0.79 -12.17
CA ALA A 132 8.08 -0.60 -12.39
C ALA A 132 6.55 -0.75 -12.51
N HIS A 133 5.78 -0.11 -11.64
CA HIS A 133 4.31 -0.10 -11.72
C HIS A 133 3.78 0.55 -13.00
N CYS A 134 4.46 1.55 -13.57
CA CYS A 134 4.13 2.08 -14.89
C CYS A 134 4.40 1.08 -16.01
N VAL A 135 5.52 0.36 -15.96
CA VAL A 135 5.87 -0.68 -16.95
C VAL A 135 4.89 -1.85 -16.89
N TYR A 136 4.48 -2.27 -15.69
CA TYR A 136 3.48 -3.33 -15.48
C TYR A 136 2.03 -2.86 -15.71
N GLY A 137 1.80 -1.59 -16.07
CA GLY A 137 0.46 -1.06 -16.34
C GLY A 137 -0.45 -0.90 -15.10
N ARG A 138 0.11 -0.97 -13.89
CA ARG A 138 -0.64 -0.74 -12.63
C ARG A 138 -0.83 0.75 -12.32
N LEU A 139 0.01 1.62 -12.88
CA LEU A 139 -0.06 3.08 -12.73
C LEU A 139 -0.04 3.77 -14.10
N PRO A 140 -0.97 4.69 -14.41
CA PRO A 140 -0.95 5.43 -15.66
C PRO A 140 0.27 6.35 -15.75
N TRP A 141 0.92 6.39 -16.92
CA TRP A 141 2.16 7.13 -17.17
C TRP A 141 2.07 8.65 -16.87
N TRP A 142 0.90 9.26 -17.00
CA TRP A 142 0.70 10.68 -16.64
C TRP A 142 0.91 10.92 -15.13
N LYS A 143 0.52 9.97 -14.26
CA LYS A 143 0.66 10.12 -12.81
C LYS A 143 2.10 9.96 -12.31
N ALA A 144 2.93 9.23 -13.06
CA ALA A 144 4.31 8.90 -12.69
C ALA A 144 5.15 10.12 -12.26
N PRO A 145 5.27 11.22 -13.04
CA PRO A 145 6.08 12.37 -12.64
C PRO A 145 5.61 13.02 -11.34
N GLY A 146 4.30 13.02 -11.05
CA GLY A 146 3.77 13.55 -9.80
C GLY A 146 4.27 12.78 -8.58
N TYR A 147 4.24 11.44 -8.67
CA TYR A 147 4.74 10.53 -7.64
C TYR A 147 6.25 10.70 -7.44
N MET A 148 7.02 10.73 -8.54
CA MET A 148 8.48 10.88 -8.49
C MET A 148 8.91 12.18 -7.81
N ILE A 149 8.25 13.30 -8.11
CA ILE A 149 8.53 14.59 -7.46
C ILE A 149 8.17 14.54 -5.97
N SER A 150 7.02 13.97 -5.61
CA SER A 150 6.65 13.85 -4.19
C SER A 150 7.60 12.99 -3.38
N GLN A 151 8.08 11.88 -3.94
CA GLN A 151 9.05 10.99 -3.29
C GLN A 151 10.41 11.67 -3.14
N LEU A 152 10.89 12.37 -4.17
CA LEU A 152 12.12 13.17 -4.11
C LEU A 152 12.04 14.26 -3.03
N LEU A 153 10.94 15.00 -2.97
CA LEU A 153 10.73 16.00 -1.93
C LEU A 153 10.66 15.38 -0.53
N GLY A 154 9.98 14.24 -0.39
CA GLY A 154 9.88 13.51 0.87
C GLY A 154 11.24 13.05 1.37
N ALA A 155 12.05 12.48 0.48
CA ALA A 155 13.41 12.06 0.79
C ALA A 155 14.33 13.24 1.12
N PHE A 156 14.25 14.33 0.35
CA PHE A 156 15.04 15.53 0.58
C PHE A 156 14.74 16.16 1.95
N ILE A 157 13.45 16.33 2.28
CA ILE A 157 13.04 16.89 3.57
C ILE A 157 13.38 15.94 4.72
N GLY A 158 13.22 14.62 4.52
CA GLY A 158 13.62 13.62 5.52
C GLY A 158 15.12 13.69 5.85
N ALA A 159 15.97 13.76 4.82
CA ALA A 159 17.40 13.92 4.99
C ALA A 159 17.76 15.26 5.65
N PHE A 160 17.08 16.35 5.26
CA PHE A 160 17.28 17.67 5.86
C PHE A 160 16.96 17.68 7.37
N VAL A 161 15.85 17.06 7.78
CA VAL A 161 15.48 16.95 9.20
C VAL A 161 16.55 16.21 10.00
N ILE A 162 17.07 15.09 9.48
CA ILE A 162 18.16 14.34 10.13
C ILE A 162 19.44 15.18 10.23
N TYR A 163 19.79 15.92 9.19
CA TYR A 163 20.93 16.84 9.22
C TYR A 163 20.77 17.90 10.33
N VAL A 164 19.61 18.54 10.42
CA VAL A 164 19.33 19.54 11.47
C VAL A 164 19.38 18.92 12.85
N MET A 165 18.79 17.74 13.05
CA MET A 165 18.83 17.02 14.33
C MET A 165 20.25 16.64 14.74
N GLN A 166 21.11 16.27 13.79
CA GLN A 166 22.48 15.87 14.06
C GLN A 166 23.47 17.03 14.02
N TYR A 167 23.06 18.24 13.68
CA TYR A 167 23.95 19.37 13.47
C TYR A 167 24.97 19.57 14.61
N GLN A 168 24.53 19.44 15.86
CA GLN A 168 25.40 19.54 17.04
C GLN A 168 26.46 18.43 17.10
N ASN A 169 26.06 17.19 16.84
CA ASN A 169 26.97 16.05 16.85
C ASN A 169 27.94 16.11 15.66
N LEU A 170 27.47 16.50 14.48
CA LEU A 170 28.32 16.65 13.28
C LEU A 170 29.42 17.69 13.53
N ASN A 171 29.10 18.83 14.14
CA ASN A 171 30.09 19.86 14.49
C ASN A 171 31.15 19.38 15.52
N VAL A 172 30.85 18.34 16.30
CA VAL A 172 31.81 17.73 17.24
C VAL A 172 32.74 16.75 16.52
N ILE A 173 32.20 15.99 15.56
CA ILE A 173 32.98 15.03 14.76
C ILE A 173 33.87 15.75 13.74
N ASP A 174 33.31 16.74 13.04
CA ASP A 174 33.98 17.50 11.98
C ASP A 174 33.73 19.01 12.17
N PRO A 175 34.63 19.70 12.90
CA PRO A 175 34.44 21.09 13.28
C PRO A 175 34.75 22.13 12.17
N ASN A 176 34.99 21.71 10.92
CA ASN A 176 35.44 22.60 9.83
C ASN A 176 34.41 22.81 8.72
#